data_AF-A0A7C1TT97-F1
#
_entry.id   AF-A0A7C1TT97-F1
#
_cell.length_a   1.000
_cell.length_b   1.000
_cell.length_c   1.000
_cell.angle_alpha   90.00
_cell.angle_beta   90.00
_cell.angle_gamma   90.00
#
_symmetry.space_group_name_H-M   'P 1'
#
loop_
_entity.id
_entity.type
_entity.pdbx_description
1 polymer ?
#
loop_
_entity_poly.entity_id
_entity_poly.type
_entity_poly.pdbx_seq_one_letter_code
_entity_poly.pdbx_strand_id
1 'polypeptide(L)'
;MAYDVKFCERIFSKTNGRCHLCRCQLNFNKYGKSDTKDSWEVEHSVPRAKGGTDHLNNLYASCIPCNRSKGSASTRAARAKNGFKCAPLSKKRKVSNALTWGAVGSLAAFFAPPPLRIAVALIGMVAGVTIGHEVEPD
;
A
#
# COMPACT_ATOMS: atom_id res chain seq x y z
N MET A 1 16.61 -18.40 -0.24
CA MET A 1 16.61 -18.14 1.21
C MET A 1 15.18 -18.17 1.70
N ALA A 2 14.86 -19.02 2.68
CA ALA A 2 13.56 -19.00 3.34
C ALA A 2 13.61 -17.95 4.47
N TYR A 3 12.66 -17.01 4.47
CA TYR A 3 12.51 -16.04 5.56
C TYR A 3 11.62 -16.62 6.66
N ASP A 4 11.80 -16.15 7.89
CA ASP A 4 10.87 -16.43 8.99
C ASP A 4 9.47 -15.89 8.69
N VAL A 5 8.44 -16.58 9.18
CA VAL A 5 7.03 -16.26 8.92
C VAL A 5 6.68 -14.86 9.45
N LYS A 6 7.18 -14.48 10.63
CA LYS A 6 6.95 -13.13 11.19
C LYS A 6 7.63 -12.06 10.36
N PHE A 7 8.75 -12.37 9.71
CA PHE A 7 9.42 -11.46 8.80
C PHE A 7 8.61 -11.28 7.51
N CYS A 8 8.11 -12.37 6.94
CA CYS A 8 7.18 -12.34 5.80
C CYS A 8 5.94 -11.50 6.11
N GLU A 9 5.32 -11.65 7.29
CA GLU A 9 4.15 -10.88 7.70
C GLU A 9 4.43 -9.37 7.77
N ARG A 10 5.60 -8.98 8.31
CA ARG A 10 6.04 -7.59 8.33
C ARG A 10 6.17 -7.01 6.92
N ILE A 11 6.73 -7.76 5.97
CA ILE A 11 6.86 -7.32 4.57
C ILE A 11 5.48 -7.23 3.90
N PHE A 12 4.67 -8.27 4.06
CA PHE A 12 3.34 -8.38 3.43
C PHE A 12 2.37 -7.27 3.90
N SER A 13 2.43 -6.92 5.18
CA SER A 13 1.58 -5.88 5.76
C SER A 13 1.92 -4.46 5.30
N LYS A 14 3.14 -4.20 4.78
CA LYS A 14 3.53 -2.88 4.24
C LYS A 14 2.63 -2.42 3.10
N THR A 15 2.14 -3.36 2.29
CA THR A 15 1.34 -3.10 1.09
C THR A 15 -0.10 -3.58 1.21
N ASN A 16 -0.54 -3.87 2.44
CA ASN A 16 -1.86 -4.44 2.72
C ASN A 16 -2.13 -5.73 1.91
N GLY A 17 -1.11 -6.59 1.78
CA GLY A 17 -1.22 -7.84 1.04
C GLY A 17 -1.38 -7.69 -0.47
N ARG A 18 -0.90 -6.58 -1.04
CA ARG A 18 -0.89 -6.35 -2.49
C ARG A 18 0.52 -6.29 -3.04
N CYS A 19 0.66 -6.66 -4.30
CA CYS A 19 1.92 -6.50 -5.01
C CYS A 19 2.30 -5.02 -5.06
N HIS A 20 3.50 -4.69 -4.61
CA HIS A 20 3.95 -3.29 -4.60
C HIS A 20 4.31 -2.71 -6.00
N LEU A 21 4.23 -3.55 -7.05
CA LEU A 21 4.49 -3.19 -8.45
C LEU A 21 3.20 -3.05 -9.26
N CYS A 22 2.30 -4.05 -9.20
CA CYS A 22 1.06 -4.07 -10.00
C CYS A 22 -0.24 -4.01 -9.18
N ARG A 23 -0.15 -3.97 -7.85
CA ARG A 23 -1.28 -3.91 -6.91
C ARG A 23 -2.25 -5.09 -6.92
N CYS A 24 -1.96 -6.19 -7.62
CA CYS A 24 -2.77 -7.40 -7.51
C CYS A 24 -2.81 -7.92 -6.06
N GLN A 25 -3.93 -8.51 -5.67
CA GLN A 25 -4.07 -9.13 -4.36
C GLN A 25 -3.17 -10.35 -4.26
N LEU A 26 -2.46 -10.46 -3.14
CA LEU A 26 -1.57 -11.57 -2.83
C LEU A 26 -2.20 -12.43 -1.72
N ASN A 27 -1.84 -13.71 -1.72
CA ASN A 27 -2.22 -14.65 -0.68
C ASN A 27 -1.00 -14.97 0.20
N PHE A 28 -1.09 -14.61 1.48
CA PHE A 28 0.02 -14.80 2.42
C PHE A 28 0.53 -16.25 2.45
N ASN A 29 -0.37 -17.24 2.37
CA ASN A 29 -0.06 -18.67 2.45
C ASN A 29 0.60 -19.24 1.18
N LYS A 30 0.75 -18.42 0.13
CA LYS A 30 1.38 -18.78 -1.14
C LYS A 30 2.74 -18.10 -1.34
N TYR A 31 3.46 -17.90 -0.25
CA TYR A 31 4.84 -17.43 -0.30
C TYR A 31 5.74 -18.46 -1.01
N GLY A 32 6.45 -18.04 -2.06
CA GLY A 32 7.40 -18.86 -2.83
C GLY A 32 6.78 -19.98 -3.68
N LYS A 33 5.45 -20.10 -3.74
CA LYS A 33 4.76 -21.10 -4.57
C LYS A 33 4.56 -20.54 -5.98
N SER A 34 5.11 -21.15 -7.03
CA SER A 34 4.98 -20.62 -8.40
C SER A 34 3.72 -21.11 -9.13
N ASP A 35 2.68 -21.43 -8.38
CA ASP A 35 1.45 -22.10 -8.83
C ASP A 35 0.39 -21.12 -9.37
N THR A 36 0.30 -19.91 -8.80
CA THR A 36 -0.80 -18.99 -9.11
C THR A 36 -0.39 -17.51 -9.08
N LYS A 37 -1.25 -16.64 -9.65
CA LYS A 37 -1.02 -15.19 -9.78
C LYS A 37 -1.01 -14.44 -8.43
N ASP A 38 -1.69 -14.96 -7.42
CA ASP A 38 -1.72 -14.45 -6.04
C ASP A 38 -0.51 -14.90 -5.21
N SER A 39 0.36 -15.74 -5.77
CA SER A 39 1.60 -16.15 -5.14
C SER A 39 2.67 -15.07 -5.20
N TRP A 40 3.53 -15.04 -4.20
CA TRP A 40 4.39 -13.89 -3.96
C TRP A 40 5.75 -14.26 -3.40
N GLU A 41 6.70 -13.37 -3.62
CA GLU A 41 8.08 -13.45 -3.15
C GLU A 41 8.49 -12.11 -2.55
N VAL A 42 9.52 -12.14 -1.71
CA VAL A 42 10.18 -10.93 -1.20
C VAL A 42 10.97 -10.28 -2.33
N GLU A 43 10.74 -9.00 -2.52
CA GLU A 43 11.29 -8.18 -3.59
C GLU A 43 12.14 -7.04 -3.00
N HIS A 44 13.29 -6.76 -3.62
CA HIS A 44 14.16 -5.66 -3.23
C HIS A 44 13.93 -4.43 -4.10
N SER A 45 13.46 -3.34 -3.48
CA SER A 45 13.19 -2.10 -4.20
C SER A 45 14.43 -1.54 -4.90
N VAL A 46 15.57 -1.56 -4.20
CA VAL A 46 16.90 -1.45 -4.79
C VAL A 46 17.43 -2.88 -4.94
N PRO A 47 17.67 -3.38 -6.16
CA PRO A 47 18.18 -4.73 -6.36
C PRO A 47 19.51 -4.97 -5.65
N ARG A 48 19.73 -6.19 -5.13
CA ARG A 48 21.02 -6.57 -4.50
C ARG A 48 22.22 -6.36 -5.43
N ALA A 49 22.08 -6.67 -6.72
CA ALA A 49 23.10 -6.43 -7.74
C ALA A 49 23.48 -4.94 -7.92
N LYS A 50 22.69 -4.02 -7.36
CA LYS A 50 22.91 -2.57 -7.37
C LYS A 50 23.15 -2.01 -5.96
N GLY A 51 23.61 -2.83 -5.03
CA GLY A 51 23.90 -2.44 -3.65
C GLY A 51 22.68 -2.41 -2.71
N GLY A 52 21.55 -3.01 -3.12
CA GLY A 52 20.38 -3.14 -2.27
C GLY A 52 20.62 -4.02 -1.04
N THR A 53 20.10 -3.58 0.11
CA THR A 53 20.24 -4.27 1.41
C THR A 53 19.03 -5.16 1.71
N ASP A 54 19.20 -6.12 2.63
CA ASP A 54 18.11 -6.95 3.17
C ASP A 54 17.34 -6.27 4.32
N HIS A 55 17.50 -4.94 4.48
CA HIS A 55 16.77 -4.17 5.48
C HIS A 55 15.29 -4.04 5.10
N LEU A 56 14.41 -4.07 6.11
CA LEU A 56 12.96 -4.07 5.94
C LEU A 56 12.43 -2.86 5.14
N ASN A 57 13.13 -1.73 5.12
CA ASN A 57 12.77 -0.56 4.32
C ASN A 57 12.91 -0.82 2.79
N ASN A 58 13.87 -1.67 2.40
CA ASN A 58 14.12 -2.05 1.01
C ASN A 58 13.27 -3.24 0.53
N LEU A 59 12.64 -3.98 1.44
CA LEU A 59 11.89 -5.20 1.11
C LEU A 59 10.39 -4.97 0.95
N TYR A 60 9.80 -5.56 -0.09
CA TYR A 60 8.37 -5.49 -0.37
C TYR A 60 7.81 -6.84 -0.82
N ALA A 61 6.50 -7.03 -0.66
CA ALA A 61 5.80 -8.15 -1.27
C ALA A 61 5.54 -7.85 -2.75
N SER A 62 5.85 -8.80 -3.62
CA SER A 62 5.51 -8.72 -5.04
C SER A 62 5.01 -10.07 -5.55
N CYS A 63 4.10 -10.06 -6.51
CA CYS A 63 3.76 -11.30 -7.20
C CYS A 63 4.97 -11.79 -7.99
N ILE A 64 5.09 -13.11 -8.11
CA ILE A 64 6.24 -13.76 -8.74
C ILE A 64 6.52 -13.23 -10.17
N PRO A 65 5.52 -13.03 -11.04
CA PRO A 65 5.77 -12.50 -12.39
C PRO A 65 6.37 -11.09 -12.38
N CYS A 66 5.86 -10.20 -11.51
CA CYS A 66 6.39 -8.84 -11.43
C CYS A 66 7.80 -8.81 -10.81
N ASN A 67 8.07 -9.65 -9.80
CA ASN A 67 9.41 -9.81 -9.23
C ASN A 67 10.43 -10.18 -10.31
N ARG A 68 10.16 -11.28 -11.02
CA ARG A 68 11.04 -11.85 -12.03
C ARG A 68 11.19 -10.96 -13.25
N SER A 69 10.10 -10.30 -13.69
CA SER A 69 10.14 -9.33 -14.79
C SER A 69 10.95 -8.07 -14.45
N LYS A 70 10.90 -7.60 -13.20
CA LYS A 70 11.74 -6.48 -12.75
C LYS A 70 13.21 -6.89 -12.70
N GLY A 71 13.55 -8.00 -12.07
CA GLY A 71 14.93 -8.42 -11.86
C GLY A 71 15.80 -7.30 -11.26
N SER A 72 16.88 -6.93 -11.96
CA SER A 72 17.79 -5.84 -11.55
C SER A 72 17.38 -4.45 -12.09
N ALA A 73 16.22 -4.33 -12.75
CA ALA A 73 15.70 -3.05 -13.21
C ALA A 73 15.22 -2.17 -12.04
N SER A 74 15.01 -0.88 -12.32
CA SER A 74 14.56 0.07 -11.29
C SER A 74 13.10 -0.19 -10.90
N THR A 75 12.81 -0.12 -9.59
CA THR A 75 11.42 -0.20 -9.09
C THR A 75 10.53 0.86 -9.70
N ARG A 76 11.06 2.08 -9.89
CA ARG A 76 10.33 3.18 -10.51
C ARG A 76 9.85 2.81 -11.92
N ALA A 77 10.72 2.25 -12.76
CA ALA A 77 10.34 1.82 -14.10
C ALA A 77 9.34 0.64 -14.05
N ALA A 78 9.54 -0.32 -13.15
CA ALA A 78 8.64 -1.47 -13.00
C ALA A 78 7.22 -1.05 -12.56
N ARG A 79 7.10 -0.08 -11.64
CA ARG A 79 5.80 0.50 -11.26
C ARG A 79 5.18 1.31 -12.39
N ALA A 80 5.98 2.12 -13.09
CA ALA A 80 5.48 2.95 -14.19
C ALA A 80 4.86 2.11 -15.32
N LYS A 81 5.41 0.92 -15.61
CA LYS A 81 4.79 -0.05 -16.54
C LYS A 81 3.37 -0.48 -16.15
N ASN A 82 3.04 -0.41 -14.85
CA ASN A 82 1.72 -0.72 -14.31
C ASN A 82 0.90 0.54 -14.01
N GLY A 83 1.37 1.74 -14.41
CA GLY A 83 0.69 3.01 -14.18
C GLY A 83 0.90 3.61 -12.78
N PHE A 84 1.88 3.11 -12.01
CA PHE A 84 2.09 3.54 -10.64
C PHE A 84 3.43 4.25 -10.43
N LYS A 85 3.49 5.21 -9.50
CA LYS A 85 4.73 5.91 -9.11
C LYS A 85 5.26 5.38 -7.78
N CYS A 86 4.38 4.96 -6.88
CA CYS A 86 4.76 4.46 -5.55
C CYS A 86 4.04 3.17 -5.14
N ALA A 87 4.40 2.65 -3.95
CA ALA A 87 3.82 1.43 -3.41
C ALA A 87 2.43 1.72 -2.81
N PRO A 88 1.51 0.74 -2.84
CA PRO A 88 0.23 0.82 -2.14
C PRO A 88 0.43 0.97 -0.63
N LEU A 89 -0.52 1.65 0.01
CA LEU A 89 -0.51 1.91 1.45
C LEU A 89 -0.78 0.65 2.29
N SER A 90 -0.18 0.63 3.48
CA SER A 90 -0.49 -0.34 4.53
C SER A 90 -1.87 -0.09 5.14
N LYS A 91 -2.45 -1.13 5.77
CA LYS A 91 -3.74 -1.01 6.46
C LYS A 91 -3.74 0.10 7.51
N LYS A 92 -2.67 0.17 8.32
CA LYS A 92 -2.50 1.21 9.35
C LYS A 92 -2.49 2.61 8.74
N ARG A 93 -1.84 2.78 7.58
CA ARG A 93 -1.79 4.08 6.91
C ARG A 93 -3.14 4.48 6.31
N LYS A 94 -3.91 3.53 5.76
CA LYS A 94 -5.28 3.80 5.30
C LYS A 94 -6.19 4.27 6.44
N VAL A 95 -6.13 3.62 7.59
CA VAL A 95 -6.89 4.04 8.78
C VAL A 95 -6.46 5.43 9.25
N SER A 96 -5.15 5.69 9.32
CA SER A 96 -4.64 7.03 9.66
C SER A 96 -5.12 8.09 8.68
N ASN A 97 -5.09 7.82 7.37
CA ASN A 97 -5.59 8.74 6.36
C ASN A 97 -7.09 8.98 6.53
N ALA A 98 -7.89 7.94 6.75
CA ALA A 98 -9.33 8.05 6.98
C ALA A 98 -9.64 8.96 8.19
N LEU A 99 -8.90 8.82 9.29
CA LEU A 99 -9.04 9.69 10.45
C LEU A 99 -8.64 11.13 10.15
N THR A 100 -7.51 11.35 9.46
CA THR A 100 -7.06 12.69 9.07
C THR A 100 -8.09 13.39 8.18
N TRP A 101 -8.59 12.69 7.17
CA TRP A 101 -9.58 13.26 6.24
C TRP A 101 -10.96 13.43 6.88
N GLY A 102 -11.36 12.56 7.81
CA GLY A 102 -12.57 12.75 8.62
C GLY A 102 -12.49 14.04 9.45
N ALA A 103 -11.35 14.27 10.11
CA ALA A 103 -11.12 15.51 10.85
C ALA A 103 -11.18 16.72 9.92
N VAL A 104 -10.48 16.69 8.78
CA VAL A 104 -10.51 17.77 7.77
C VAL A 104 -11.93 18.02 7.25
N GLY A 105 -12.68 16.96 6.94
CA GLY A 105 -14.05 17.07 6.45
C GLY A 105 -15.00 17.69 7.48
N SER A 106 -14.82 17.40 8.78
CA SER A 106 -15.61 18.01 9.85
C SER A 106 -15.45 19.53 9.94
N LEU A 107 -14.31 20.07 9.48
CA LEU A 107 -14.03 21.51 9.48
C LEU A 107 -14.94 22.29 8.52
N ALA A 108 -15.64 21.62 7.60
CA ALA A 108 -16.64 22.28 6.75
C ALA A 108 -17.73 23.01 7.56
N ALA A 109 -17.98 22.57 8.80
CA ALA A 109 -18.93 23.20 9.72
C ALA A 109 -18.59 24.65 10.09
N PHE A 110 -17.31 25.06 10.02
CA PHE A 110 -16.92 26.45 10.29
C PHE A 110 -17.53 27.44 9.29
N PHE A 111 -17.78 26.99 8.06
CA PHE A 111 -18.38 27.79 7.00
C PHE A 111 -19.91 27.68 6.95
N ALA A 112 -20.52 26.86 7.81
CA ALA A 112 -21.97 26.68 7.87
C ALA A 112 -22.64 27.64 8.89
N PRO A 113 -23.89 28.10 8.62
CA PRO A 113 -24.69 28.84 9.58
C PRO A 113 -24.89 28.06 10.89
N PRO A 114 -25.01 28.73 12.05
CA PRO A 114 -25.10 28.09 13.37
C PRO A 114 -26.07 26.89 13.49
N PRO A 115 -27.32 26.94 12.98
CA PRO A 115 -28.24 25.82 13.13
C PRO A 115 -27.83 24.56 12.34
N LEU A 116 -26.97 24.70 11.32
CA LEU A 116 -26.59 23.60 10.44
C LEU A 116 -25.20 23.01 10.74
N ARG A 117 -24.42 23.63 11.64
CA ARG A 117 -23.01 23.26 11.88
C ARG A 117 -22.84 21.79 12.28
N ILE A 118 -23.68 21.27 13.17
CA ILE A 118 -23.58 19.88 13.63
C ILE A 118 -23.85 18.91 12.47
N ALA A 119 -24.91 19.15 11.70
CA ALA A 119 -25.24 18.33 10.55
C ALA A 119 -24.12 18.35 9.50
N VAL A 120 -23.60 19.54 9.18
CA VAL A 120 -22.48 19.70 8.23
C VAL A 120 -21.20 19.04 8.75
N ALA A 121 -20.90 19.13 10.05
CA ALA A 121 -19.74 18.46 10.65
C ALA A 121 -19.82 16.94 10.50
N LEU A 122 -20.98 16.34 10.77
CA LEU A 122 -21.18 14.90 10.66
C LEU A 122 -21.09 14.42 9.22
N ILE A 123 -21.75 15.12 8.28
CA ILE A 123 -21.69 14.79 6.85
C ILE A 123 -20.27 14.91 6.33
N GLY A 124 -19.60 16.02 6.64
CA GLY A 124 -18.21 16.26 6.24
C GLY A 124 -17.25 15.22 6.82
N MET A 125 -17.43 14.83 8.09
CA MET A 125 -16.65 13.78 8.72
C MET A 125 -16.82 12.42 8.01
N VAL A 126 -18.06 12.00 7.75
CA VAL A 126 -18.33 10.71 7.07
C VAL A 126 -17.73 10.70 5.68
N ALA A 127 -17.96 11.75 4.88
CA ALA A 127 -17.38 11.88 3.55
C ALA A 127 -15.83 11.91 3.60
N GLY A 128 -15.26 12.59 4.58
CA GLY A 128 -13.82 12.62 4.79
C GLY A 128 -13.24 11.24 5.11
N VAL A 129 -13.90 10.47 5.99
CA VAL A 129 -13.46 9.11 6.35
C VAL A 129 -13.48 8.18 5.13
N THR A 130 -14.56 8.20 4.33
CA THR A 130 -14.67 7.33 3.15
C THR A 130 -13.61 7.68 2.11
N ILE A 131 -13.48 8.96 1.77
CA ILE A 131 -12.46 9.44 0.83
C ILE A 131 -11.07 9.08 1.34
N GLY A 132 -10.76 9.37 2.60
CA GLY A 132 -9.44 9.11 3.17
C GLY A 132 -9.05 7.63 3.21
N HIS A 133 -10.01 6.72 3.34
CA HIS A 133 -9.77 5.27 3.31
C HIS A 133 -9.50 4.75 1.89
N GLU A 134 -10.15 5.33 0.89
CA GLU A 134 -10.03 4.95 -0.52
C GLU A 134 -8.83 5.60 -1.22
N VAL A 135 -8.35 6.74 -0.71
CA VAL A 135 -7.17 7.42 -1.25
C VAL A 135 -5.97 6.49 -1.22
N GLU A 136 -5.49 6.19 -2.43
CA GLU A 136 -4.21 5.55 -2.67
C GLU A 136 -3.35 6.48 -3.50
N PRO A 137 -2.05 6.57 -3.18
CA PRO A 137 -1.15 7.35 -4.00
C PRO A 137 -0.96 6.65 -5.36
N ASP A 138 -0.68 7.42 -6.41
CA ASP A 138 -0.37 6.88 -7.75
C ASP A 138 0.96 6.13 -7.76
#